data_AF-A0A1H6UVM0-F1
#
_entry.id   AF-A0A1H6UVM0-F1
#
_cell.length_a   1.000
_cell.length_b   1.000
_cell.length_c   1.000
_cell.angle_alpha   90.00
_cell.angle_beta   90.00
_cell.angle_gamma   90.00
#
_symmetry.space_group_name_H-M   'P 1'
#
loop_
_entity.id
_entity.type
_entity.pdbx_description
1 polymer ?
#
loop_
_entity_poly.entity_id
_entity_poly.type
_entity_poly.pdbx_seq_one_letter_code
_entity_poly.pdbx_strand_id
1 'polypeptide(L)'
;MNTDDSRWNAYLHERHSRETLRDWARSLSFFRFCRAFGGHANDGDCLRVALAVASEAQLCEVFARLGLALERLPPDHPEPVIGVHYSGTEFKKFVSAAHGYGLPVRQPGQVRIAGVAVFAWLRAGRLELSMADADEPYDVTARTVREAQAVEAVLRPLAGLCIDPPQEGRNCLSPKACPSLWTDTTDTTDGKG
;
A
#
# COMPACT_ATOMS: atom_id res chain seq x y z
N MET A 1 26.49 1.86 17.63
CA MET A 1 25.16 2.00 16.99
C MET A 1 24.55 3.30 17.47
N ASN A 2 24.04 4.14 16.56
CA ASN A 2 23.38 5.40 16.92
C ASN A 2 22.10 5.09 17.72
N THR A 3 21.80 5.89 18.75
CA THR A 3 20.62 5.68 19.61
C THR A 3 19.31 5.74 18.82
N ASP A 4 19.26 6.53 17.75
CA ASP A 4 18.09 6.60 16.84
C ASP A 4 17.88 5.28 16.08
N ASP A 5 18.96 4.66 15.59
CA ASP A 5 18.88 3.37 14.89
C ASP A 5 18.45 2.24 15.83
N SER A 6 18.89 2.26 17.09
CA SER A 6 18.50 1.26 18.09
C SER A 6 17.01 1.40 18.46
N ARG A 7 16.52 2.63 18.68
CA ARG A 7 15.10 2.88 18.94
C ARG A 7 14.22 2.52 17.76
N TRP A 8 14.64 2.87 16.54
CA TRP A 8 13.94 2.51 15.32
C TRP A 8 13.86 0.98 15.15
N ASN A 9 14.96 0.26 15.33
CA ASN A 9 14.95 -1.21 15.23
C ASN A 9 14.04 -1.86 16.27
N ALA A 10 14.05 -1.37 17.52
CA ALA A 10 13.13 -1.85 18.54
C ALA A 10 11.67 -1.61 18.15
N TYR A 11 11.36 -0.42 17.63
CA TYR A 11 10.01 -0.08 17.18
C TYR A 11 9.55 -0.89 15.95
N LEU A 12 10.44 -1.14 14.99
CA LEU A 12 10.15 -1.95 13.81
C LEU A 12 9.79 -3.39 14.18
N HIS A 13 10.45 -3.94 15.20
CA HIS A 13 10.30 -5.33 15.64
C HIS A 13 9.39 -5.51 16.87
N GLU A 14 8.64 -4.47 17.25
CA GLU A 14 7.76 -4.50 18.42
C GLU A 14 6.64 -5.54 18.29
N ARG A 15 6.08 -5.69 17.08
CA ARG A 15 4.99 -6.65 16.80
C ARG A 15 5.45 -7.90 16.08
N HIS A 16 6.40 -7.74 15.15
CA HIS A 16 6.83 -8.80 14.25
C HIS A 16 8.33 -9.03 14.37
N SER A 17 8.72 -10.30 14.55
CA SER A 17 10.13 -10.65 14.61
C SER A 17 10.83 -10.34 13.29
N ARG A 18 12.17 -10.24 13.31
CA ARG A 18 12.96 -10.03 12.10
C ARG A 18 12.77 -11.17 11.10
N GLU A 19 12.66 -12.39 11.59
CA GLU A 19 12.41 -13.60 10.81
C GLU A 19 11.03 -13.52 10.14
N THR A 20 10.00 -13.14 10.89
CA THR A 20 8.64 -12.97 10.37
C THR A 20 8.59 -11.95 9.24
N LEU A 21 9.17 -10.76 9.45
CA LEU A 21 9.22 -9.71 8.43
C LEU A 21 10.05 -10.13 7.21
N ARG A 22 11.15 -10.87 7.41
CA ARG A 22 11.95 -11.45 6.33
C ARG A 22 11.14 -12.43 5.49
N ASP A 23 10.47 -13.37 6.13
CA ASP A 23 9.68 -14.40 5.45
C ASP A 23 8.55 -13.76 4.64
N TRP A 24 7.84 -12.80 5.23
CA TRP A 24 6.80 -12.04 4.51
C TRP A 24 7.37 -11.28 3.32
N ALA A 25 8.45 -10.53 3.52
CA ALA A 25 9.12 -9.74 2.48
C ALA A 25 9.60 -10.61 1.29
N ARG A 26 10.04 -11.85 1.55
CA ARG A 26 10.46 -12.81 0.53
C ARG A 26 9.29 -13.55 -0.12
N SER A 27 8.16 -13.67 0.58
CA SER A 27 6.96 -14.34 0.08
C SER A 27 6.08 -13.47 -0.83
N LEU A 28 6.32 -12.16 -0.87
CA LEU A 28 5.56 -11.16 -1.62
C LEU A 28 6.42 -10.53 -2.72
N SER A 29 5.95 -10.61 -3.97
CA SER A 29 6.66 -10.07 -5.13
C SER A 29 6.45 -8.56 -5.29
N PHE A 30 5.24 -8.08 -4.97
CA PHE A 30 4.77 -6.72 -5.26
C PHE A 30 4.42 -5.95 -3.99
N PHE A 31 3.73 -6.58 -3.04
CA PHE A 31 3.40 -5.92 -1.78
C PHE A 31 4.64 -5.73 -0.92
N ARG A 32 4.66 -4.61 -0.18
CA ARG A 32 5.67 -4.27 0.82
C ARG A 32 5.01 -4.03 2.16
N PHE A 33 5.61 -4.54 3.22
CA PHE A 33 5.19 -4.21 4.58
C PHE A 33 5.56 -2.76 4.89
N CYS A 34 4.59 -2.00 5.36
CA CYS A 34 4.73 -0.63 5.80
C CYS A 34 4.43 -0.54 7.30
N ARG A 35 5.44 -0.23 8.10
CA ARG A 35 5.31 0.04 9.53
C ARG A 35 4.61 1.38 9.75
N ALA A 36 3.64 1.42 10.66
CA ALA A 36 2.99 2.65 11.10
C ALA A 36 4.02 3.75 11.47
N PHE A 37 3.72 5.01 11.22
CA PHE A 37 4.62 6.11 11.60
C PHE A 37 4.59 6.42 13.10
N GLY A 38 3.44 6.21 13.74
CA GLY A 38 3.13 6.57 15.11
C GLY A 38 2.75 8.04 15.23
N GLY A 39 1.47 8.35 15.49
CA GLY A 39 1.02 9.72 15.82
C GLY A 39 -0.24 10.22 15.11
N HIS A 40 -0.88 9.43 14.24
CA HIS A 40 -2.13 9.81 13.58
C HIS A 40 -3.24 8.77 13.80
N ALA A 41 -4.49 9.24 13.82
CA ALA A 41 -5.64 8.34 13.81
C ALA A 41 -5.65 7.52 12.51
N ASN A 42 -5.89 6.21 12.62
CA ASN A 42 -5.84 5.22 11.54
C ASN A 42 -4.45 4.91 10.96
N ASP A 43 -3.38 5.22 11.70
CA ASP A 43 -2.02 4.81 11.35
C ASP A 43 -1.73 3.41 11.93
N GLY A 44 -1.65 2.43 11.04
CA GLY A 44 -1.44 1.03 11.38
C GLY A 44 -0.50 0.36 10.40
N ASP A 45 -0.02 -0.83 10.76
CA ASP A 45 0.80 -1.60 9.85
C ASP A 45 -0.06 -2.07 8.67
N CYS A 46 0.50 -1.99 7.47
CA CYS A 46 -0.22 -2.42 6.28
C CYS A 46 0.74 -3.00 5.23
N LEU A 47 0.19 -3.82 4.34
CA LEU A 47 0.83 -4.16 3.08
C LEU A 47 0.43 -3.12 2.04
N ARG A 48 1.39 -2.62 1.25
CA ARG A 48 1.15 -1.65 0.18
C ARG A 48 1.75 -2.10 -1.15
N VAL A 49 1.08 -1.74 -2.24
CA VAL A 49 1.62 -1.76 -3.60
C VAL A 49 1.10 -0.54 -4.35
N ALA A 50 1.85 -0.06 -5.33
CA ALA A 50 1.43 1.04 -6.20
C ALA A 50 1.64 0.66 -7.67
N LEU A 51 0.68 1.05 -8.51
CA LEU A 51 0.72 0.86 -9.96
C LEU A 51 0.79 2.23 -10.63
N ALA A 52 1.73 2.42 -11.54
CA ALA A 52 1.79 3.59 -12.39
C ALA A 52 0.57 3.66 -13.31
N VAL A 53 -0.07 4.83 -13.37
CA VAL A 53 -1.24 5.11 -14.21
C VAL A 53 -1.09 6.51 -14.80
N ALA A 54 -0.49 6.58 -15.98
CA ALA A 54 -0.13 7.82 -16.68
C ALA A 54 -1.22 8.37 -17.60
N SER A 55 -2.25 7.57 -17.91
CA SER A 55 -3.33 7.99 -18.83
C SER A 55 -4.67 7.35 -18.48
N GLU A 56 -5.76 7.90 -19.04
CA GLU A 56 -7.10 7.32 -18.90
C GLU A 56 -7.19 5.91 -19.51
N ALA A 57 -6.52 5.67 -20.64
CA ALA A 57 -6.51 4.35 -21.27
C ALA A 57 -5.87 3.30 -20.36
N GLN A 58 -4.74 3.66 -19.73
CA GLN A 58 -4.07 2.80 -18.76
C GLN A 58 -4.90 2.60 -17.49
N LEU A 59 -5.61 3.64 -17.04
CA LEU A 59 -6.53 3.54 -15.90
C LEU A 59 -7.63 2.51 -16.19
N CYS A 60 -8.25 2.58 -17.37
CA CYS A 60 -9.27 1.62 -17.80
C CYS A 60 -8.73 0.19 -17.82
N GLU A 61 -7.53 -0.01 -18.39
CA GLU A 61 -6.88 -1.33 -18.43
C GLU A 61 -6.61 -1.88 -17.02
N VAL A 62 -6.00 -1.07 -16.15
CA VAL A 62 -5.70 -1.47 -14.77
C VAL A 62 -6.98 -1.84 -14.02
N PHE A 63 -8.03 -1.03 -14.10
CA PHE A 63 -9.30 -1.31 -13.43
C PHE A 63 -9.93 -2.61 -13.95
N ALA A 64 -9.98 -2.80 -15.27
CA ALA A 64 -10.51 -4.03 -15.87
C ALA A 64 -9.74 -5.27 -15.41
N ARG A 65 -8.39 -5.20 -15.38
CA ARG A 65 -7.52 -6.30 -14.93
C ARG A 65 -7.69 -6.62 -13.45
N LEU A 66 -7.92 -5.61 -12.61
CA LEU A 66 -8.20 -5.78 -11.19
C LEU A 66 -9.65 -6.21 -10.91
N GLY A 67 -10.52 -6.22 -11.92
CA GLY A 67 -11.94 -6.51 -11.75
C GLY A 67 -12.72 -5.37 -11.08
N LEU A 68 -12.24 -4.13 -11.19
CA LEU A 68 -12.83 -2.94 -10.59
C LEU A 68 -13.70 -2.18 -11.60
N ALA A 69 -14.80 -1.61 -11.13
CA ALA A 69 -15.62 -0.72 -11.93
C ALA A 69 -15.02 0.70 -11.96
N LEU A 70 -14.88 1.27 -13.17
CA LEU A 70 -14.45 2.65 -13.34
C LEU A 70 -15.68 3.56 -13.43
N GLU A 71 -15.99 4.25 -12.33
CA GLU A 71 -17.12 5.17 -12.25
C GLU A 71 -16.64 6.61 -12.55
N ARG A 72 -17.12 7.16 -13.67
CA ARG A 72 -16.88 8.56 -14.05
C ARG A 72 -17.96 9.44 -13.46
N LEU A 73 -17.56 10.57 -12.90
CA LEU A 73 -18.46 11.58 -12.36
C LEU A 73 -18.70 12.68 -13.40
N PRO A 74 -19.84 13.39 -13.31
CA PRO A 74 -20.07 14.59 -14.11
C PRO A 74 -18.97 15.64 -13.90
N PRO A 75 -18.64 16.44 -14.94
CA PRO A 75 -17.67 17.54 -14.82
C PRO A 75 -18.03 18.55 -13.72
N ASP A 76 -19.32 18.72 -13.43
CA ASP A 76 -19.89 19.66 -12.47
C ASP A 76 -20.30 19.01 -11.13
N HIS A 77 -19.79 17.81 -10.84
CA HIS A 77 -20.08 17.16 -9.55
C HIS A 77 -19.63 18.05 -8.38
N PRO A 78 -20.40 18.08 -7.27
CA PRO A 78 -20.09 18.95 -6.15
C PRO A 78 -18.82 18.48 -5.42
N GLU A 79 -17.91 19.43 -5.17
CA GLU A 79 -16.68 19.23 -4.41
C GLU A 79 -16.62 20.18 -3.19
N PRO A 80 -15.91 19.78 -2.12
CA PRO A 80 -15.67 20.68 -1.00
C PRO A 80 -14.77 21.84 -1.42
N VAL A 81 -15.16 23.05 -1.06
CA VAL A 81 -14.37 24.26 -1.33
C VAL A 81 -13.30 24.40 -0.25
N ILE A 82 -12.04 24.54 -0.69
CA ILE A 82 -10.90 24.73 0.23
C ILE A 82 -11.10 25.99 1.07
N GLY A 83 -10.93 25.86 2.40
CA GLY A 83 -11.10 26.95 3.36
C GLY A 83 -12.54 27.15 3.84
N VAL A 84 -13.52 26.44 3.28
CA VAL A 84 -14.91 26.44 3.78
C VAL A 84 -15.07 25.33 4.81
N HIS A 85 -15.66 25.68 5.96
CA HIS A 85 -15.99 24.71 6.99
C HIS A 85 -17.33 24.04 6.69
N TYR A 86 -17.35 22.71 6.72
CA TYR A 86 -18.55 21.90 6.57
C TYR A 86 -18.78 21.10 7.85
N SER A 87 -20.05 20.93 8.25
CA SER A 87 -20.34 19.91 9.26
C SER A 87 -20.00 18.51 8.72
N GLY A 88 -19.74 17.54 9.61
CA GLY A 88 -19.45 16.17 9.17
C GLY A 88 -20.57 15.55 8.32
N THR A 89 -21.82 15.93 8.56
CA THR A 89 -22.99 15.48 7.77
C THR A 89 -23.01 16.09 6.37
N GLU A 90 -22.63 17.37 6.23
CA GLU A 90 -22.53 18.02 4.92
C GLU A 90 -21.34 17.49 4.14
N PHE A 91 -20.19 17.33 4.79
CA PHE A 91 -18.97 16.85 4.16
C PHE A 91 -19.15 15.46 3.55
N LYS A 92 -19.90 14.57 4.22
CA LYS A 92 -20.22 13.22 3.73
C LYS A 92 -21.03 13.19 2.43
N LYS A 93 -21.62 14.31 2.00
CA LYS A 93 -22.37 14.40 0.74
C LYS A 93 -21.44 14.53 -0.47
N PHE A 94 -20.19 14.97 -0.27
CA PHE A 94 -19.22 15.07 -1.35
C PHE A 94 -18.70 13.68 -1.74
N VAL A 95 -18.66 13.42 -3.05
CA VAL A 95 -18.06 12.20 -3.59
C VAL A 95 -16.59 12.48 -3.82
N SER A 96 -15.69 11.72 -3.20
CA SER A 96 -14.26 11.88 -3.44
C SER A 96 -13.91 11.49 -4.88
N ALA A 97 -13.25 12.39 -5.59
CA ALA A 97 -12.85 12.20 -6.97
C ALA A 97 -11.32 12.21 -7.16
N ALA A 98 -10.88 11.60 -8.26
CA ALA A 98 -9.54 11.69 -8.81
C ALA A 98 -9.60 12.43 -10.14
N HIS A 99 -8.62 13.29 -10.38
CA HIS A 99 -8.52 14.12 -11.58
C HIS A 99 -7.30 13.73 -12.43
N GLY A 100 -7.28 14.22 -13.67
CA GLY A 100 -6.17 13.97 -14.61
C GLY A 100 -6.43 12.87 -15.64
N TYR A 101 -7.67 12.34 -15.71
CA TYR A 101 -8.07 11.24 -16.59
C TYR A 101 -9.25 11.61 -17.50
N GLY A 102 -9.26 12.85 -18.02
CA GLY A 102 -10.35 13.36 -18.85
C GLY A 102 -11.55 13.85 -18.03
N LEU A 103 -12.35 12.92 -17.52
CA LEU A 103 -13.43 13.21 -16.56
C LEU A 103 -12.99 12.89 -15.12
N PRO A 104 -13.59 13.53 -14.10
CA PRO A 104 -13.36 13.12 -12.72
C PRO A 104 -13.78 11.67 -12.52
N VAL A 105 -12.95 10.88 -11.85
CA VAL A 105 -13.20 9.47 -11.55
C VAL A 105 -13.48 9.33 -10.07
N ARG A 106 -14.54 8.62 -9.69
CA ARG A 106 -14.81 8.35 -8.28
C ARG A 106 -13.67 7.54 -7.65
N GLN A 107 -13.23 7.94 -6.47
CA GLN A 107 -12.23 7.19 -5.70
C GLN A 107 -12.75 5.79 -5.37
N PRO A 108 -12.00 4.71 -5.64
CA PRO A 108 -12.49 3.34 -5.42
C PRO A 108 -12.80 3.05 -3.94
N GLY A 109 -11.91 3.46 -3.03
CA GLY A 109 -12.07 3.19 -1.61
C GLY A 109 -11.94 1.69 -1.29
N GLN A 110 -12.88 1.15 -0.50
CA GLN A 110 -12.90 -0.27 -0.16
C GLN A 110 -13.46 -1.09 -1.33
N VAL A 111 -12.63 -1.99 -1.88
CA VAL A 111 -12.98 -2.85 -3.02
C VAL A 111 -12.63 -4.31 -2.73
N ARG A 112 -13.02 -5.22 -3.64
CA ARG A 112 -12.59 -6.62 -3.62
C ARG A 112 -11.79 -6.96 -4.86
N ILE A 113 -10.59 -7.54 -4.67
CA ILE A 113 -9.74 -8.07 -5.74
C ILE A 113 -9.47 -9.54 -5.41
N ALA A 114 -9.74 -10.45 -6.35
CA ALA A 114 -9.72 -11.90 -6.09
C ALA A 114 -10.56 -12.33 -4.87
N GLY A 115 -11.66 -11.61 -4.59
CA GLY A 115 -12.52 -11.85 -3.42
C GLY A 115 -11.96 -11.30 -2.10
N VAL A 116 -10.74 -10.76 -2.07
CA VAL A 116 -10.07 -10.22 -0.89
C VAL A 116 -10.36 -8.72 -0.74
N ALA A 117 -10.58 -8.25 0.49
CA ALA A 117 -10.78 -6.83 0.77
C ALA A 117 -9.48 -6.05 0.60
N VAL A 118 -9.52 -4.98 -0.21
CA VAL A 118 -8.38 -4.11 -0.50
C VAL A 118 -8.85 -2.67 -0.49
N PHE A 119 -8.10 -1.78 0.15
CA PHE A 119 -8.33 -0.35 -0.01
C PHE A 119 -7.55 0.13 -1.23
N ALA A 120 -8.25 0.75 -2.18
CA ALA A 120 -7.70 1.26 -3.43
C ALA A 120 -7.91 2.78 -3.52
N TRP A 121 -6.85 3.53 -3.80
CA TRP A 121 -6.90 4.99 -3.87
C TRP A 121 -6.10 5.53 -5.03
N LEU A 122 -6.71 6.38 -5.84
CA LEU A 122 -6.05 7.07 -6.94
C LEU A 122 -5.33 8.31 -6.42
N ARG A 123 -4.06 8.42 -6.80
CA ARG A 123 -3.23 9.62 -6.67
C ARG A 123 -2.85 10.10 -8.07
N ALA A 124 -2.29 11.30 -8.17
CA ALA A 124 -1.74 11.79 -9.42
C ALA A 124 -0.70 10.78 -9.97
N GLY A 125 -1.01 10.17 -11.12
CA GLY A 125 -0.11 9.27 -11.83
C GLY A 125 -0.02 7.84 -11.28
N ARG A 126 -0.79 7.45 -10.25
CA ARG A 126 -0.73 6.09 -9.69
C ARG A 126 -2.00 5.64 -8.98
N LEU A 127 -2.23 4.33 -8.97
CA LEU A 127 -3.20 3.65 -8.11
C LEU A 127 -2.45 2.99 -6.95
N GLU A 128 -2.83 3.31 -5.73
CA GLU A 128 -2.30 2.69 -4.52
C GLU A 128 -3.28 1.64 -4.01
N LEU A 129 -2.77 0.46 -3.67
CA LEU A 129 -3.52 -0.59 -2.99
C LEU A 129 -2.91 -0.82 -1.61
N SER A 130 -3.74 -0.93 -0.58
CA SER A 130 -3.30 -1.26 0.77
C SER A 130 -4.21 -2.28 1.45
N MET A 131 -3.60 -3.11 2.30
CA MET A 131 -4.26 -4.18 3.03
C MET A 131 -3.77 -4.21 4.48
N ALA A 132 -4.68 -4.38 5.42
CA ALA A 132 -4.42 -4.71 6.81
C ALA A 132 -5.34 -5.88 7.18
N ASP A 133 -5.13 -6.51 8.33
CA ASP A 133 -6.03 -7.57 8.78
C ASP A 133 -7.45 -7.03 9.03
N ALA A 134 -8.48 -7.78 8.64
CA ALA A 134 -9.86 -7.36 8.81
C ALA A 134 -10.31 -7.37 10.28
N ASP A 135 -9.75 -8.28 11.06
CA ASP A 135 -10.04 -8.45 12.49
C ASP A 135 -9.06 -7.63 13.35
N GLU A 136 -7.88 -7.31 12.80
CA GLU A 136 -6.85 -6.45 13.41
C GLU A 136 -6.45 -5.30 12.45
N PRO A 137 -7.30 -4.27 12.27
CA PRO A 137 -7.17 -3.26 11.19
C PRO A 137 -5.94 -2.35 11.28
N TYR A 138 -5.13 -2.49 12.32
CA TYR A 138 -3.87 -1.75 12.50
C TYR A 138 -2.64 -2.67 12.51
N ASP A 139 -2.81 -3.93 12.13
CA ASP A 139 -1.75 -4.92 12.01
C ASP A 139 -1.80 -5.68 10.67
N VAL A 140 -0.65 -6.25 10.31
CA VAL A 140 -0.52 -7.24 9.23
C VAL A 140 -0.29 -8.58 9.90
N THR A 141 -1.15 -9.55 9.62
CA THR A 141 -0.98 -10.91 10.12
C THR A 141 -0.54 -11.85 8.99
N ALA A 142 -0.22 -13.09 9.35
CA ALA A 142 0.00 -14.15 8.36
C ALA A 142 -1.23 -14.37 7.46
N ARG A 143 -2.45 -14.05 7.91
CA ARG A 143 -3.66 -14.07 7.07
C ARG A 143 -3.60 -12.98 6.02
N THR A 144 -3.29 -11.74 6.40
CA THR A 144 -3.13 -10.61 5.48
C THR A 144 -2.11 -10.93 4.37
N VAL A 145 -0.99 -11.58 4.72
CA VAL A 145 0.03 -11.99 3.75
C VAL A 145 -0.47 -13.05 2.76
N ARG A 146 -1.19 -14.08 3.24
CA ARG A 146 -1.81 -15.08 2.35
C ARG A 146 -2.85 -14.46 1.41
N GLU A 147 -3.65 -13.54 1.94
CA GLU A 147 -4.63 -12.79 1.16
C GLU A 147 -3.95 -11.90 0.11
N ALA A 148 -2.86 -11.22 0.49
CA ALA A 148 -2.06 -10.43 -0.45
C ALA A 148 -1.47 -11.28 -1.58
N GLN A 149 -1.01 -12.50 -1.31
CA GLN A 149 -0.54 -13.43 -2.34
C GLN A 149 -1.62 -13.76 -3.39
N ALA A 150 -2.89 -13.87 -2.97
CA ALA A 150 -4.01 -14.05 -3.90
C ALA A 150 -4.22 -12.82 -4.78
N VAL A 151 -4.09 -11.61 -4.21
CA VAL A 151 -4.13 -10.35 -4.96
C VAL A 151 -2.93 -10.24 -5.91
N GLU A 152 -1.73 -10.66 -5.49
CA GLU A 152 -0.53 -10.64 -6.32
C GLU A 152 -0.69 -11.47 -7.60
N ALA A 153 -1.44 -12.58 -7.55
CA ALA A 153 -1.74 -13.36 -8.76
C ALA A 153 -2.47 -12.53 -9.82
N VAL A 154 -3.37 -11.63 -9.41
CA VAL A 154 -4.07 -10.69 -10.29
C VAL A 154 -3.15 -9.55 -10.74
N LEU A 155 -2.15 -9.19 -9.93
CA LEU A 155 -1.17 -8.15 -10.26
C LEU A 155 -0.07 -8.63 -11.22
N ARG A 156 0.20 -9.94 -11.34
CA ARG A 156 1.28 -10.47 -12.20
C ARG A 156 1.26 -9.94 -13.64
N PRO A 157 0.11 -9.86 -14.35
CA PRO A 157 0.07 -9.28 -15.69
C PRO A 157 0.38 -7.77 -15.73
N LEU A 158 0.29 -7.08 -14.58
CA LEU A 158 0.54 -5.65 -14.40
C LEU A 158 1.94 -5.38 -13.81
N ALA A 159 2.83 -6.38 -13.75
CA ALA A 159 4.14 -6.25 -13.11
C ALA A 159 4.97 -5.08 -13.64
N GLY A 160 4.91 -4.81 -14.95
CA GLY A 160 5.61 -3.68 -15.58
C GLY A 160 5.11 -2.29 -15.14
N LEU A 161 3.98 -2.21 -14.45
CA LEU A 161 3.42 -0.98 -13.89
C LEU A 161 3.69 -0.83 -12.39
N CYS A 162 4.22 -1.87 -11.72
CA CYS A 162 4.45 -1.82 -10.28
C CYS A 162 5.57 -0.84 -9.93
N ILE A 163 5.31 0.03 -8.95
CA ILE A 163 6.26 0.99 -8.39
C ILE A 163 6.82 0.36 -7.09
N ASP A 164 8.14 0.19 -7.03
CA ASP A 164 8.85 -0.34 -5.85
C ASP A 164 9.99 0.61 -5.43
N PRO A 165 9.99 1.16 -4.19
CA PRO A 165 8.96 0.99 -3.18
C PRO A 165 7.67 1.75 -3.50
N PRO A 166 6.50 1.25 -3.06
CA PRO A 166 5.23 1.97 -3.22
C PRO A 166 5.18 3.27 -2.40
N GLN A 167 6.03 3.37 -1.38
CA GLN A 167 6.22 4.54 -0.54
C GLN A 167 7.70 4.70 -0.21
N GLU A 168 8.23 5.90 -0.37
CA GLU A 168 9.60 6.20 0.04
C GLU A 168 9.75 6.27 1.57
N GLY A 169 10.97 6.03 2.04
CA GLY A 169 11.34 6.12 3.46
C GLY A 169 11.43 4.79 4.20
N ARG A 170 12.00 4.84 5.40
CA ARG A 170 12.37 3.66 6.21
C ARG A 170 11.19 2.80 6.66
N ASN A 171 9.98 3.36 6.69
CA ASN A 171 8.77 2.66 7.10
C ASN A 171 8.30 1.62 6.09
N CYS A 172 8.69 1.74 4.81
CA CYS A 172 8.34 0.77 3.78
C CYS A 172 9.50 -0.20 3.57
N LEU A 173 9.33 -1.45 4.00
CA LEU A 173 10.35 -2.48 3.87
C LEU A 173 10.43 -2.94 2.42
N SER A 174 11.42 -2.44 1.70
CA SER A 174 11.74 -2.78 0.31
C SER A 174 13.20 -3.21 0.16
N PRO A 175 13.60 -3.86 -0.94
CA PRO A 175 15.00 -4.19 -1.19
C PRO A 175 15.92 -2.96 -1.13
N LYS A 176 15.42 -1.80 -1.56
CA LYS A 176 16.13 -0.51 -1.50
C LYS A 176 16.33 -0.01 -0.07
N ALA A 177 15.28 -0.07 0.76
CA ALA A 177 15.30 0.51 2.11
C ALA A 177 15.86 -0.46 3.18
N CYS A 178 15.69 -1.77 2.98
CA CYS A 178 16.04 -2.82 3.94
C CYS A 178 16.63 -4.06 3.25
N PRO A 179 17.78 -3.95 2.56
CA PRO A 179 18.36 -5.04 1.78
C PRO A 179 18.63 -6.32 2.59
N SER A 180 18.90 -6.19 3.90
CA SER A 180 19.17 -7.33 4.80
C SER A 180 17.99 -8.30 4.99
N LEU A 181 16.79 -7.95 4.54
CA LEU A 181 15.65 -8.88 4.51
C LEU A 181 15.69 -9.78 3.26
N TRP A 182 16.41 -9.41 2.20
CA TRP A 182 16.51 -10.21 0.98
C TRP A 182 17.84 -10.94 0.84
N THR A 183 18.89 -10.51 1.54
CA THR A 183 20.16 -11.24 1.57
C THR A 183 20.19 -12.26 2.70
N ASP A 184 20.68 -13.47 2.41
CA ASP A 184 21.08 -14.39 3.47
C ASP A 184 22.39 -13.88 4.07
N THR A 185 22.38 -13.56 5.36
CA THR A 185 23.61 -13.21 6.06
C THR A 185 24.38 -14.50 6.35
N THR A 186 24.99 -15.08 5.32
CA THR A 186 26.05 -16.07 5.52
C THR A 186 27.34 -15.30 5.76
N ASP A 187 27.51 -14.75 6.98
CA ASP A 187 28.82 -14.30 7.41
C ASP A 187 29.50 -15.47 8.13
N THR A 188 30.01 -16.40 7.33
CA THR A 188 30.99 -17.38 7.77
C THR A 188 32.35 -16.72 7.71
N THR A 189 32.89 -16.28 8.85
CA THR A 189 34.34 -16.36 9.11
C THR A 189 34.60 -16.47 10.61
N ASP A 190 34.44 -17.70 11.11
CA ASP A 190 35.38 -18.21 12.10
C ASP A 190 36.75 -18.32 11.41
N GLY A 191 37.61 -17.35 11.68
CA GLY A 191 39.01 -17.33 11.27
C GLY A 191 39.91 -17.25 12.48
N LYS A 192 39.93 -18.29 13.32
CA LYS A 192 41.04 -18.54 14.23
C LYS A 192 42.19 -19.14 13.41
N GLY A 193 43.32 -18.44 13.40
CA GLY A 193 44.66 -18.96 13.12
C GLY A 193 45.59 -18.41 14.19
#